data_AF-A0A7W5HF79-F1
#
_entry.id   AF-A0A7W5HF79-F1
#
_cell.length_a   1.000
_cell.length_b   1.000
_cell.length_c   1.000
_cell.angle_alpha   90.00
_cell.angle_beta   90.00
_cell.angle_gamma   90.00
#
_symmetry.space_group_name_H-M   'P 1'
#
loop_
_entity.id
_entity.type
_entity.pdbx_description
1 polymer ?
#
loop_
_entity_poly.entity_id
_entity_poly.type
_entity_poly.pdbx_seq_one_letter_code
_entity_poly.pdbx_strand_id
1 'polypeptide(L)'
;MTRFAVGMGAFLVAGLAIAGGPAAVRKQIEASMVVTGSVDVSPEGAVTKYVVDQPEKIPADVVSLIQRSAAQWRFKPVLLDGKPVNAHATMSLRVVASPNGDGTYVARVKGANFGEGTPSDSVTYVDHKPPTYPELAVRARVPAAVYLLLRVGRDGHVMNVDAEQINLEAVAAEPDMRALRRMFATASVAAARKWTFALPTTGSHISDDSWVVRVPILFRLNQDGVAKQAGYGQWEAYVPGPKEHIAWLDAVPKAKDESAGAADALPEGGLYLVGSGLTLLTPTDHS
;
A
#
# COMPACT_ATOMS: atom_id res chain seq x y z
N MET A 1 16.36 -26.15 -7.64
CA MET A 1 15.77 -25.08 -8.47
C MET A 1 14.52 -25.64 -9.12
N THR A 2 13.34 -25.35 -8.57
CA THR A 2 12.06 -25.89 -9.05
C THR A 2 11.21 -24.72 -9.49
N ARG A 3 11.07 -24.54 -10.81
CA ARG A 3 10.26 -23.49 -11.44
C ARG A 3 8.82 -24.01 -11.53
N PHE A 4 7.86 -23.30 -10.94
CA PHE A 4 6.45 -23.62 -11.09
C PHE A 4 5.84 -22.72 -12.17
N ALA A 5 5.14 -23.34 -13.13
CA ALA A 5 4.37 -22.65 -14.16
C ALA A 5 2.95 -22.40 -13.63
N VAL A 6 2.53 -21.14 -13.59
CA VAL A 6 1.16 -20.75 -13.24
C VAL A 6 0.35 -20.67 -14.54
N GLY A 7 -0.71 -21.48 -14.64
CA GLY A 7 -1.66 -21.39 -15.75
C GLY A 7 -2.66 -20.27 -15.51
N MET A 8 -2.59 -19.20 -16.31
CA MET A 8 -3.54 -18.09 -16.25
C MET A 8 -4.46 -18.11 -17.47
N GLY A 9 -5.78 -18.04 -17.23
CA GLY A 9 -6.81 -17.94 -18.26
C GLY A 9 -6.66 -16.67 -19.09
N ALA A 10 -6.96 -16.78 -20.39
CA ALA A 10 -6.65 -15.78 -21.41
C ALA A 10 -7.28 -14.40 -21.13
N PHE A 11 -6.43 -13.38 -20.96
CA PHE A 11 -6.82 -11.97 -21.00
C PHE A 11 -6.96 -11.52 -22.47
N LEU A 12 -8.19 -11.23 -22.90
CA LEU A 12 -8.47 -10.56 -24.18
C LEU A 12 -8.38 -9.04 -23.97
N VAL A 13 -7.27 -8.44 -24.39
CA VAL A 13 -7.10 -6.98 -24.42
C VAL A 13 -7.30 -6.50 -25.86
N ALA A 14 -8.43 -5.84 -26.12
CA ALA A 14 -8.68 -5.15 -27.38
C ALA A 14 -7.69 -3.99 -27.55
N GLY A 15 -6.91 -3.99 -28.63
CA GLY A 15 -5.84 -3.04 -28.87
C GLY A 15 -6.31 -1.77 -29.58
N LEU A 16 -5.94 -0.61 -29.02
CA LEU A 16 -5.80 0.65 -29.78
C LEU A 16 -4.31 0.92 -29.97
N ALA A 17 -3.90 1.11 -31.22
CA ALA A 17 -2.51 1.39 -31.59
C ALA A 17 -2.24 2.90 -31.49
N ILE A 18 -1.27 3.30 -30.67
CA ILE A 18 -0.72 4.67 -30.64
C ILE A 18 0.81 4.58 -30.66
N ALA A 19 1.44 5.49 -31.40
CA ALA A 19 2.85 5.53 -31.77
C ALA A 19 3.78 5.82 -30.56
N GLY A 20 4.03 4.76 -29.82
CA GLY A 20 5.01 4.56 -28.77
C GLY A 20 4.83 3.09 -28.41
N GLY A 21 5.55 2.21 -29.12
CA GLY A 21 5.09 0.84 -29.42
C GLY A 21 4.37 0.13 -28.26
N PRO A 22 3.19 -0.48 -28.49
CA PRO A 22 2.39 -1.18 -27.47
C PRO A 22 3.18 -2.18 -26.60
N ALA A 23 4.29 -2.72 -27.14
CA ALA A 23 5.18 -3.65 -26.46
C ALA A 23 6.00 -3.03 -25.31
N ALA A 24 6.40 -1.75 -25.40
CA ALA A 24 7.19 -1.10 -24.35
C ALA A 24 6.33 -0.79 -23.12
N VAL A 25 5.09 -0.34 -23.36
CA VAL A 25 4.11 -0.05 -22.30
C VAL A 25 3.55 -1.34 -21.69
N ARG A 26 3.36 -2.42 -22.47
CA ARG A 26 2.99 -3.75 -21.94
C ARG A 26 4.04 -4.36 -21.00
N LYS A 27 5.32 -4.03 -21.14
CA LYS A 27 6.38 -4.47 -20.22
C LYS A 27 6.31 -3.82 -18.84
N GLN A 28 5.60 -2.69 -18.71
CA GLN A 28 5.40 -2.00 -17.43
C GLN A 28 4.17 -2.50 -16.66
N ILE A 29 3.37 -3.40 -17.27
CA ILE A 29 2.16 -3.92 -16.63
C ILE A 29 2.58 -5.08 -15.73
N GLU A 30 2.66 -4.78 -14.44
CA GLU A 30 2.62 -5.80 -13.40
C GLU A 30 1.15 -6.10 -13.10
N ALA A 31 0.86 -7.34 -12.69
CA ALA A 31 -0.36 -7.60 -11.95
C ALA A 31 -0.02 -7.46 -10.46
N SER A 32 -0.95 -6.99 -9.64
CA SER A 32 -0.74 -6.94 -8.19
C SER A 32 -1.95 -7.41 -7.41
N MET A 33 -1.73 -7.66 -6.12
CA MET A 33 -2.78 -7.75 -5.12
C MET A 33 -2.23 -7.25 -3.78
N VAL A 34 -3.12 -6.81 -2.89
CA VAL A 34 -2.80 -6.61 -1.46
C VAL A 34 -3.30 -7.81 -0.69
N VAL A 35 -2.40 -8.44 0.05
CA VAL A 35 -2.72 -9.52 0.99
C VAL A 35 -2.60 -8.97 2.41
N THR A 36 -3.55 -9.31 3.26
CA THR A 36 -3.61 -8.87 4.66
C THR A 36 -3.46 -10.05 5.61
N GLY A 37 -3.14 -9.76 6.86
CA GLY A 37 -3.05 -10.77 7.91
C GLY A 37 -2.41 -10.22 9.17
N SER A 38 -1.67 -11.08 9.88
CA SER A 38 -0.95 -10.69 11.09
C SER A 38 0.32 -11.52 11.30
N VAL A 39 1.21 -10.99 12.14
CA VAL A 39 2.45 -11.66 12.57
C VAL A 39 2.64 -11.53 14.08
N ASP A 40 3.15 -12.59 14.69
CA ASP A 40 3.71 -12.57 16.04
C ASP A 40 5.23 -12.68 15.96
N VAL A 41 5.92 -11.89 16.76
CA VAL A 41 7.37 -11.74 16.74
C VAL A 41 7.94 -11.97 18.13
N SER A 42 9.02 -12.76 18.21
CA SER A 42 9.74 -13.05 19.45
C SER A 42 10.53 -11.84 19.96
N PRO A 43 11.01 -11.86 21.23
CA PRO A 43 11.86 -10.79 21.76
C PRO A 43 13.15 -10.59 20.94
N GLU A 44 13.63 -11.61 20.23
CA GLU A 44 14.81 -11.57 19.36
C GLU A 44 14.49 -11.06 17.95
N GLY A 45 13.23 -10.74 17.65
CA GLY A 45 12.80 -10.23 16.35
C GLY A 45 12.51 -11.31 15.31
N ALA A 46 12.40 -12.59 15.69
CA ALA A 46 12.03 -13.66 14.75
C ALA A 46 10.50 -13.83 14.66
N VAL A 47 9.98 -14.12 13.47
CA VAL A 47 8.56 -14.49 13.32
C VAL A 47 8.30 -15.82 13.99
N THR A 48 7.37 -15.84 14.94
CA THR A 48 6.92 -17.06 15.64
C THR A 48 5.59 -17.57 15.11
N LYS A 49 4.75 -16.68 14.59
CA LYS A 49 3.48 -16.99 13.93
C LYS A 49 3.19 -16.00 12.83
N TYR A 50 2.54 -16.46 11.77
CA TYR A 50 1.93 -15.60 10.77
C TYR A 50 0.53 -16.13 10.41
N VAL A 51 -0.34 -15.22 10.01
CA VAL A 51 -1.69 -15.51 9.51
C VAL A 51 -1.89 -14.71 8.24
N VAL A 52 -2.53 -15.32 7.24
CA VAL A 52 -3.03 -14.64 6.04
C VAL A 52 -4.55 -14.66 6.11
N ASP A 53 -5.20 -13.52 5.87
CA ASP A 53 -6.65 -13.44 5.89
C ASP A 53 -7.25 -14.11 4.65
N GLN A 54 -8.37 -14.81 4.82
CA GLN A 54 -9.12 -15.44 3.72
C GLN A 54 -8.22 -16.17 2.70
N PRO A 55 -7.32 -17.07 3.15
CA PRO A 55 -6.33 -17.70 2.26
C PRO A 55 -6.99 -18.52 1.15
N GLU A 56 -8.24 -18.96 1.32
CA GLU A 56 -9.05 -19.63 0.32
C GLU A 56 -9.41 -18.77 -0.89
N LYS A 57 -9.30 -17.44 -0.78
CA LYS A 57 -9.52 -16.49 -1.88
C LYS A 57 -8.24 -16.13 -2.62
N ILE A 58 -7.08 -16.58 -2.14
CA ILE A 58 -5.76 -16.21 -2.66
C ILE A 58 -5.18 -17.41 -3.42
N PRO A 59 -4.50 -17.20 -4.57
CA PRO A 59 -3.77 -18.26 -5.25
C PRO A 59 -2.78 -19.00 -4.32
N ALA A 60 -2.79 -20.33 -4.35
CA ALA A 60 -2.02 -21.16 -3.41
C ALA A 60 -0.50 -20.95 -3.51
N ASP A 61 -0.01 -20.61 -4.69
CA ASP A 61 1.38 -20.24 -4.96
C ASP A 61 1.77 -18.92 -4.29
N VAL A 62 0.85 -17.94 -4.24
CA VAL A 62 1.02 -16.68 -3.49
C VAL A 62 1.05 -16.94 -1.99
N VAL A 63 0.13 -17.77 -1.46
CA VAL A 63 0.14 -18.15 -0.04
C VAL A 63 1.47 -18.83 0.32
N SER A 64 1.95 -19.73 -0.53
CA SER A 64 3.22 -20.44 -0.34
C SER A 64 4.43 -19.51 -0.43
N LEU A 65 4.39 -18.51 -1.31
CA LEU A 65 5.41 -17.46 -1.39
C LEU A 65 5.48 -16.68 -0.07
N ILE A 66 4.35 -16.21 0.44
CA ILE A 66 4.28 -15.44 1.69
C ILE A 66 4.79 -16.27 2.86
N GLN A 67 4.42 -17.55 2.94
CA GLN A 67 4.93 -18.47 3.97
C GLN A 67 6.45 -18.56 3.98
N ARG A 68 7.08 -18.70 2.81
CA ARG A 68 8.54 -18.78 2.70
C ARG A 68 9.22 -17.47 3.09
N SER A 69 8.69 -16.33 2.62
CA SER A 69 9.20 -15.01 3.01
C SER A 69 9.10 -14.79 4.52
N ALA A 70 7.94 -15.10 5.12
CA ALA A 70 7.68 -14.89 6.53
C ALA A 70 8.65 -15.65 7.45
N ALA A 71 9.08 -16.86 7.06
CA ALA A 71 10.05 -17.64 7.82
C ALA A 71 11.44 -16.96 7.93
N GLN A 72 11.77 -16.08 6.99
CA GLN A 72 13.06 -15.41 6.90
C GLN A 72 13.06 -13.99 7.46
N TRP A 73 11.87 -13.41 7.65
CA TRP A 73 11.74 -12.08 8.20
C TRP A 73 12.37 -11.94 9.59
N ARG A 74 13.11 -10.85 9.78
CA ARG A 74 13.60 -10.41 11.09
C ARG A 74 13.19 -8.98 11.32
N PHE A 75 12.73 -8.70 12.53
CA PHE A 75 12.25 -7.40 12.96
C PHE A 75 13.21 -6.80 13.99
N LYS A 76 13.21 -5.47 14.08
CA LYS A 76 13.83 -4.77 15.20
C LYS A 76 13.10 -5.19 16.50
N PRO A 77 13.83 -5.64 17.54
CA PRO A 77 13.21 -6.00 18.81
C PRO A 77 12.34 -4.88 19.38
N VAL A 78 11.13 -5.22 19.78
CA VAL A 78 10.24 -4.30 20.49
C VAL A 78 10.63 -4.31 21.96
N LEU A 79 10.83 -3.11 22.52
CA LEU A 79 11.24 -2.95 23.91
C LEU A 79 10.06 -2.39 24.73
N LEU A 80 9.76 -3.04 25.84
CA LEU A 80 8.90 -2.52 26.90
C LEU A 80 9.77 -2.33 28.15
N ASP A 81 9.83 -1.11 28.67
CA ASP A 81 10.71 -0.75 29.80
C ASP A 81 12.17 -1.16 29.59
N GLY A 82 12.66 -1.02 28.34
CA GLY A 82 14.03 -1.38 27.95
C GLY A 82 14.28 -2.87 27.80
N LYS A 83 13.27 -3.73 28.00
CA LYS A 83 13.39 -5.19 27.86
C LYS A 83 12.72 -5.65 26.57
N PRO A 84 13.37 -6.53 25.78
CA PRO A 84 12.74 -7.14 24.63
C PRO A 84 11.50 -7.95 25.04
N VAL A 85 10.40 -7.78 24.31
CA VAL A 85 9.13 -8.48 24.54
C VAL A 85 8.59 -9.08 23.24
N ASN A 86 7.66 -10.03 23.37
CA ASN A 86 6.87 -10.49 22.23
C ASN A 86 6.02 -9.35 21.68
N ALA A 87 5.88 -9.28 20.36
CA ALA A 87 5.08 -8.28 19.69
C ALA A 87 4.08 -8.91 18.72
N HIS A 88 2.94 -8.25 18.56
CA HIS A 88 1.90 -8.60 17.59
C HIS A 88 1.69 -7.42 16.66
N ALA A 89 1.53 -7.69 15.37
CA ALA A 89 1.25 -6.67 14.36
C ALA A 89 0.27 -7.16 13.31
N THR A 90 -0.58 -6.24 12.86
CA THR A 90 -1.30 -6.41 11.59
C THR A 90 -0.30 -6.33 10.45
N MET A 91 -0.55 -7.09 9.38
CA MET A 91 0.32 -7.20 8.23
C MET A 91 -0.45 -6.87 6.96
N SER A 92 0.19 -6.14 6.05
CA SER A 92 -0.28 -5.96 4.68
C SER A 92 0.89 -6.05 3.71
N LEU A 93 0.69 -6.78 2.61
CA LEU A 93 1.73 -7.13 1.65
C LEU A 93 1.27 -6.77 0.25
N ARG A 94 2.06 -5.99 -0.48
CA ARG A 94 1.92 -5.82 -1.93
C ARG A 94 2.61 -6.99 -2.62
N VAL A 95 1.84 -7.89 -3.21
CA VAL A 95 2.37 -8.95 -4.07
C VAL A 95 2.24 -8.49 -5.52
N VAL A 96 3.31 -8.64 -6.29
CA VAL A 96 3.31 -8.32 -7.73
C VAL A 96 3.71 -9.54 -8.54
N ALA A 97 3.08 -9.71 -9.69
CA ALA A 97 3.46 -10.67 -10.71
C ALA A 97 3.97 -9.92 -11.94
N SER A 98 5.24 -10.14 -12.27
CA SER A 98 5.92 -9.52 -13.40
C SER A 98 6.20 -10.59 -14.47
N PRO A 99 6.15 -10.24 -15.77
CA PRO A 99 6.47 -11.20 -16.84
C PRO A 99 7.96 -11.59 -16.81
N ASN A 100 8.24 -12.88 -16.97
CA ASN A 100 9.58 -13.47 -16.94
C ASN A 100 10.20 -13.66 -18.35
N GLY A 101 9.59 -13.06 -19.38
CA GLY A 101 10.10 -13.06 -20.76
C GLY A 101 9.87 -14.35 -21.58
N ASP A 102 9.52 -15.45 -20.92
CA ASP A 102 9.18 -16.76 -21.52
C ASP A 102 7.65 -17.03 -21.55
N GLY A 103 6.85 -15.98 -21.33
CA GLY A 103 5.40 -16.09 -21.20
C GLY A 103 4.93 -16.56 -19.82
N THR A 104 5.85 -16.84 -18.89
CA THR A 104 5.52 -17.07 -17.48
C THR A 104 5.55 -15.77 -16.67
N TYR A 105 4.91 -15.81 -15.50
CA TYR A 105 4.92 -14.72 -14.53
C TYR A 105 5.62 -15.18 -13.26
N VAL A 106 6.37 -14.28 -12.64
CA VAL A 106 7.00 -14.51 -11.34
C VAL A 106 6.35 -13.59 -10.32
N ALA A 107 5.76 -14.19 -9.29
CA ALA A 107 5.20 -13.47 -8.16
C ALA A 107 6.29 -13.19 -7.11
N ARG A 108 6.27 -12.00 -6.52
CA ARG A 108 7.15 -11.59 -5.44
C ARG A 108 6.46 -10.63 -4.47
N VAL A 109 6.93 -10.57 -3.22
CA VAL A 109 6.47 -9.57 -2.26
C VAL A 109 7.24 -8.29 -2.55
N LYS A 110 6.58 -7.31 -3.17
CA LYS A 110 7.20 -6.02 -3.53
C LYS A 110 7.29 -5.08 -2.34
N GLY A 111 6.32 -5.17 -1.43
CA GLY A 111 6.17 -4.25 -0.32
C GLY A 111 5.48 -4.90 0.86
N ALA A 112 5.83 -4.45 2.06
CA ALA A 112 5.21 -4.91 3.29
C ALA A 112 5.03 -3.73 4.25
N ASN A 113 3.96 -3.79 5.04
CA ASN A 113 3.70 -2.90 6.15
C ASN A 113 3.20 -3.71 7.35
N PHE A 114 3.73 -3.41 8.53
CA PHE A 114 3.42 -4.10 9.78
C PHE A 114 2.94 -3.08 10.81
N GLY A 115 1.61 -2.90 10.92
CA GLY A 115 0.99 -1.87 11.74
C GLY A 115 0.91 -2.25 13.22
N GLU A 116 0.37 -1.33 14.03
CA GLU A 116 0.15 -1.56 15.45
C GLU A 116 -0.99 -2.58 15.70
N GLY A 117 -0.86 -3.34 16.79
CA GLY A 117 -1.83 -4.35 17.21
C GLY A 117 -2.97 -3.80 18.10
N THR A 118 -2.87 -2.57 18.61
CA THR A 118 -3.80 -2.01 19.61
C THR A 118 -4.47 -0.71 19.13
N PRO A 119 -5.82 -0.64 19.06
CA PRO A 119 -6.54 0.54 18.57
C PRO A 119 -6.35 1.82 19.41
N SER A 120 -6.07 1.72 20.72
CA SER A 120 -5.98 2.88 21.63
C SER A 120 -4.75 3.78 21.40
N ASP A 121 -3.73 3.25 20.72
CA ASP A 121 -2.48 3.96 20.43
C ASP A 121 -2.52 4.63 19.05
N SER A 122 -3.66 4.56 18.33
CA SER A 122 -3.78 4.95 16.94
C SER A 122 -4.52 6.28 16.72
N VAL A 123 -4.17 6.97 15.64
CA VAL A 123 -4.95 8.12 15.13
C VAL A 123 -6.20 7.59 14.43
N THR A 124 -7.37 8.13 14.76
CA THR A 124 -8.65 7.71 14.18
C THR A 124 -9.41 8.88 13.56
N TYR A 125 -10.35 8.61 12.65
CA TYR A 125 -11.17 9.66 12.03
C TYR A 125 -12.23 10.19 12.99
N VAL A 126 -12.43 11.51 13.00
CA VAL A 126 -13.60 12.17 13.59
C VAL A 126 -14.57 12.57 12.47
N ASP A 127 -14.09 13.32 11.48
CA ASP A 127 -14.83 13.63 10.25
C ASP A 127 -13.92 13.45 9.03
N HIS A 128 -14.40 12.72 8.03
CA HIS A 128 -13.63 12.43 6.82
C HIS A 128 -14.51 12.23 5.58
N LYS A 129 -15.00 13.34 5.01
CA LYS A 129 -15.70 13.24 3.73
C LYS A 129 -14.73 12.75 2.63
N PRO A 130 -15.03 11.64 1.92
CA PRO A 130 -14.15 11.12 0.88
C PRO A 130 -13.98 12.11 -0.27
N PRO A 131 -12.85 12.08 -1.00
CA PRO A 131 -12.63 12.95 -2.14
C PRO A 131 -13.61 12.66 -3.27
N THR A 132 -13.99 13.72 -3.98
CA THR A 132 -14.80 13.58 -5.20
C THR A 132 -13.95 12.99 -6.32
N TYR A 133 -14.47 11.97 -6.99
CA TYR A 133 -13.84 11.37 -8.16
C TYR A 133 -13.68 12.42 -9.28
N PRO A 134 -12.46 12.68 -9.80
CA PRO A 134 -12.27 13.60 -10.91
C PRO A 134 -13.07 13.21 -12.16
N GLU A 135 -13.90 14.11 -12.71
CA GLU A 135 -14.80 13.81 -13.83
C GLU A 135 -14.08 13.24 -15.06
N LEU A 136 -12.92 13.79 -15.41
CA LEU A 136 -12.13 13.30 -16.54
C LEU A 136 -11.64 11.86 -16.32
N ALA A 137 -11.30 11.50 -15.09
CA ALA A 137 -10.90 10.13 -14.76
C ALA A 137 -12.09 9.16 -14.77
N VAL A 138 -13.29 9.61 -14.39
CA VAL A 138 -14.54 8.85 -14.59
C VAL A 138 -14.79 8.58 -16.08
N ARG A 139 -14.68 9.61 -16.93
CA ARG A 139 -14.88 9.48 -18.38
C ARG A 139 -13.82 8.57 -19.02
N ALA A 140 -12.59 8.66 -18.55
CA ALA A 140 -11.48 7.80 -18.98
C ALA A 140 -11.55 6.38 -18.38
N ARG A 141 -12.45 6.15 -17.41
CA ARG A 141 -12.62 4.87 -16.70
C ARG A 141 -11.32 4.37 -16.05
N VAL A 142 -10.57 5.25 -15.41
CA VAL A 142 -9.26 4.93 -14.82
C VAL A 142 -9.36 4.86 -13.30
N PRO A 143 -9.30 3.68 -12.69
CA PRO A 143 -9.15 3.57 -11.24
C PRO A 143 -7.74 3.95 -10.78
N ALA A 144 -7.63 4.33 -9.51
CA ALA A 144 -6.35 4.69 -8.91
C ALA A 144 -6.32 4.43 -7.40
N ALA A 145 -5.15 4.10 -6.89
CA ALA A 145 -4.83 4.11 -5.46
C ALA A 145 -3.91 5.31 -5.17
N VAL A 146 -4.36 6.21 -4.31
CA VAL A 146 -3.62 7.39 -3.84
C VAL A 146 -3.16 7.16 -2.41
N TYR A 147 -1.87 7.29 -2.16
CA TYR A 147 -1.29 7.20 -0.83
C TYR A 147 -0.92 8.62 -0.38
N LEU A 148 -1.67 9.14 0.58
CA LEU A 148 -1.41 10.46 1.16
C LEU A 148 -0.54 10.34 2.41
N LEU A 149 0.27 11.37 2.65
CA LEU A 149 0.87 11.64 3.95
C LEU A 149 0.26 12.92 4.51
N LEU A 150 -0.22 12.86 5.74
CA LEU A 150 -0.84 13.95 6.47
C LEU A 150 -0.01 14.22 7.72
N ARG A 151 0.21 15.49 8.03
CA ARG A 151 0.66 15.93 9.35
C ARG A 151 -0.53 16.46 10.13
N VAL A 152 -0.88 15.79 11.22
CA VAL A 152 -2.02 16.13 12.07
C VAL A 152 -1.51 16.84 13.33
N GLY A 153 -2.10 17.98 13.67
CA GLY A 153 -1.77 18.76 14.86
C GLY A 153 -2.46 18.25 16.12
N ARG A 154 -2.12 18.85 17.27
CA ARG A 154 -2.74 18.55 18.58
C ARG A 154 -4.23 18.88 18.69
N ASP A 155 -4.72 19.71 17.78
CA ASP A 155 -6.14 20.04 17.65
C ASP A 155 -6.90 19.03 16.78
N GLY A 156 -6.22 17.99 16.26
CA GLY A 156 -6.81 17.00 15.37
C GLY A 156 -6.96 17.47 13.93
N HIS A 157 -6.51 18.69 13.59
CA HIS A 157 -6.58 19.23 12.23
C HIS A 157 -5.34 18.91 11.40
N VAL A 158 -5.52 18.82 10.08
CA VAL A 158 -4.42 18.59 9.14
C VAL A 158 -3.62 19.88 8.92
N MET A 159 -2.35 19.87 9.33
CA MET A 159 -1.39 20.96 9.14
C MET A 159 -0.77 20.94 7.73
N ASN A 160 -0.37 19.75 7.27
CA ASN A 160 0.24 19.53 5.97
C ASN A 160 -0.32 18.25 5.34
N VAL A 161 -0.43 18.22 4.03
CA VAL A 161 -0.85 17.02 3.30
C VAL A 161 -0.33 17.06 1.87
N ASP A 162 0.23 15.93 1.44
CA ASP A 162 0.69 15.70 0.08
C ASP A 162 0.49 14.23 -0.31
N ALA A 163 0.46 13.96 -1.61
CA ALA A 163 0.42 12.60 -2.13
C ALA A 163 1.85 12.04 -2.24
N GLU A 164 2.13 10.94 -1.54
CA GLU A 164 3.42 10.24 -1.54
C GLU A 164 3.57 9.37 -2.79
N GLN A 165 2.51 8.68 -3.21
CA GLN A 165 2.53 7.80 -4.38
C GLN A 165 1.12 7.65 -4.95
N ILE A 166 1.02 7.53 -6.28
CA ILE A 166 -0.26 7.29 -6.96
C ILE A 166 -0.10 6.19 -8.01
N ASN A 167 -0.76 5.07 -7.74
CA ASN A 167 -0.77 3.91 -8.63
C ASN A 167 -2.04 3.93 -9.48
N LEU A 168 -1.90 3.63 -10.75
CA LEU A 168 -3.03 3.53 -11.68
C LEU A 168 -3.31 2.05 -11.97
N GLU A 169 -4.59 1.73 -12.17
CA GLU A 169 -5.04 0.39 -12.58
C GLU A 169 -5.33 0.32 -14.08
N ALA A 170 -4.94 1.36 -14.83
CA ALA A 170 -5.10 1.43 -16.27
C ALA A 170 -3.86 2.01 -16.94
N VAL A 171 -3.64 1.57 -18.17
CA VAL A 171 -2.47 1.93 -18.96
C VAL A 171 -2.85 2.98 -19.99
N ALA A 172 -2.05 4.04 -20.05
CA ALA A 172 -2.16 5.10 -21.06
C ALA A 172 -0.75 5.57 -21.44
N ALA A 173 -0.66 6.57 -22.33
CA ALA A 173 0.62 7.21 -22.59
C ALA A 173 1.14 7.91 -21.32
N GLU A 174 2.46 7.95 -21.13
CA GLU A 174 3.10 8.56 -19.96
C GLU A 174 2.62 9.99 -19.64
N PRO A 175 2.44 10.91 -20.62
CA PRO A 175 1.87 12.23 -20.35
C PRO A 175 0.46 12.19 -19.75
N ASP A 176 -0.39 11.29 -20.24
CA ASP A 176 -1.77 11.12 -19.79
C ASP A 176 -1.79 10.54 -18.37
N MET A 177 -0.96 9.53 -18.10
CA MET A 177 -0.81 8.96 -16.77
C MET A 177 -0.33 10.01 -15.76
N ARG A 178 0.63 10.87 -16.12
CA ARG A 178 1.04 11.99 -15.27
C ARG A 178 -0.08 13.01 -15.05
N ALA A 179 -0.92 13.27 -16.04
CA ALA A 179 -2.08 14.15 -15.88
C ALA A 179 -3.13 13.53 -14.93
N LEU A 180 -3.43 12.23 -15.10
CA LEU A 180 -4.33 11.47 -14.23
C LEU A 180 -3.86 11.47 -12.78
N ARG A 181 -2.57 11.15 -12.53
CA ARG A 181 -1.99 11.19 -11.18
C ARG A 181 -2.14 12.57 -10.54
N ARG A 182 -1.87 13.65 -11.29
CA ARG A 182 -2.07 15.02 -10.80
C ARG A 182 -3.52 15.31 -10.43
N MET A 183 -4.50 14.89 -11.24
CA MET A 183 -5.92 15.07 -10.93
C MET A 183 -6.34 14.33 -9.65
N PHE A 184 -5.90 13.08 -9.48
CA PHE A 184 -6.17 12.32 -8.27
C PHE A 184 -5.49 12.93 -7.04
N ALA A 185 -4.23 13.37 -7.16
CA ALA A 185 -3.52 14.09 -6.10
C ALA A 185 -4.32 15.33 -5.66
N THR A 186 -4.72 16.18 -6.60
CA THR A 186 -5.47 17.41 -6.29
C THR A 186 -6.78 17.12 -5.57
N ALA A 187 -7.58 16.16 -6.06
CA ALA A 187 -8.85 15.81 -5.43
C ALA A 187 -8.67 15.26 -4.01
N SER A 188 -7.71 14.35 -3.83
CA SER A 188 -7.41 13.72 -2.54
C SER A 188 -6.87 14.74 -1.53
N VAL A 189 -5.89 15.57 -1.92
CA VAL A 189 -5.33 16.62 -1.06
C VAL A 189 -6.39 17.64 -0.66
N ALA A 190 -7.26 18.06 -1.59
CA ALA A 190 -8.31 19.03 -1.30
C ALA A 190 -9.36 18.51 -0.29
N ALA A 191 -9.68 17.22 -0.33
CA ALA A 191 -10.55 16.59 0.65
C ALA A 191 -9.84 16.44 2.00
N ALA A 192 -8.64 15.88 2.00
CA ALA A 192 -7.88 15.57 3.21
C ALA A 192 -7.57 16.80 4.07
N ARG A 193 -7.38 17.98 3.47
CA ARG A 193 -7.21 19.26 4.20
C ARG A 193 -8.38 19.60 5.13
N LYS A 194 -9.55 19.01 4.91
CA LYS A 194 -10.78 19.30 5.69
C LYS A 194 -11.07 18.23 6.74
N TRP A 195 -10.30 17.15 6.76
CA TRP A 195 -10.52 16.05 7.69
C TRP A 195 -10.07 16.42 9.11
N THR A 196 -10.67 15.76 10.08
CA THR A 196 -10.33 15.87 11.49
C THR A 196 -10.15 14.49 12.11
N PHE A 197 -9.27 14.44 13.11
CA PHE A 197 -8.80 13.20 13.70
C PHE A 197 -8.86 13.25 15.22
N ALA A 198 -9.14 12.10 15.81
CA ALA A 198 -8.91 11.85 17.22
C ALA A 198 -7.49 11.28 17.39
N LEU A 199 -6.79 11.81 18.38
CA LEU A 199 -5.37 11.55 18.61
C LEU A 199 -5.19 10.39 19.60
N PRO A 200 -4.03 9.70 19.56
CA PRO A 200 -3.72 8.66 20.55
C PRO A 200 -3.83 9.20 21.98
N THR A 201 -4.49 8.43 22.85
CA THR A 201 -4.62 8.77 24.28
C THR A 201 -3.74 7.89 25.17
N THR A 202 -3.07 6.91 24.58
CA THR A 202 -2.07 6.04 25.20
C THR A 202 -0.86 5.87 24.26
N GLY A 203 0.14 5.11 24.69
CA GLY A 203 1.29 4.77 23.86
C GLY A 203 2.38 5.84 23.80
N SER A 204 3.43 5.54 23.03
CA SER A 204 4.63 6.38 22.89
C SER A 204 4.39 7.71 22.17
N HIS A 205 3.26 7.84 21.48
CA HIS A 205 2.95 8.99 20.63
C HIS A 205 2.02 10.02 21.27
N ILE A 206 1.54 9.80 22.51
CA ILE A 206 0.61 10.73 23.19
C ILE A 206 1.17 12.15 23.37
N SER A 207 2.49 12.26 23.58
CA SER A 207 3.17 13.54 23.82
C SER A 207 3.79 14.15 22.57
N ASP A 208 3.48 13.64 21.38
CA ASP A 208 3.96 14.24 20.13
C ASP A 208 3.27 15.59 19.87
N ASP A 209 4.00 16.53 19.27
CA ASP A 209 3.46 17.85 18.88
C ASP A 209 2.62 17.76 17.59
N SER A 210 2.85 16.71 16.81
CA SER A 210 2.09 16.37 15.61
C SER A 210 2.32 14.91 15.22
N TRP A 211 1.34 14.29 14.58
CA TRP A 211 1.38 12.92 14.09
C TRP A 211 1.46 12.90 12.58
N VAL A 212 2.31 12.05 12.02
CA VAL A 212 2.34 11.83 10.57
C VAL A 212 1.55 10.57 10.28
N VAL A 213 0.51 10.70 9.45
CA VAL A 213 -0.40 9.60 9.15
C VAL A 213 -0.42 9.35 7.65
N ARG A 214 -0.24 8.09 7.27
CA ARG A 214 -0.35 7.64 5.89
C ARG A 214 -1.77 7.11 5.65
N VAL A 215 -2.39 7.57 4.57
CA VAL A 215 -3.79 7.27 4.26
C VAL A 215 -3.93 6.80 2.81
N PRO A 216 -4.32 5.53 2.57
CA PRO A 216 -4.69 5.05 1.25
C PRO A 216 -6.13 5.45 0.90
N ILE A 217 -6.31 5.96 -0.31
CA ILE A 217 -7.62 6.28 -0.92
C ILE A 217 -7.71 5.53 -2.24
N LEU A 218 -8.72 4.69 -2.40
CA LEU A 218 -8.95 3.94 -3.63
C LEU A 218 -10.13 4.54 -4.41
N PHE A 219 -9.86 4.99 -5.62
CA PHE A 219 -10.86 5.47 -6.57
C PHE A 219 -11.37 4.30 -7.39
N ARG A 220 -12.55 3.82 -7.00
CA ARG A 220 -13.21 2.64 -7.58
C ARG A 220 -14.42 3.03 -8.43
N LEU A 221 -14.56 2.38 -9.59
CA LEU A 221 -15.69 2.59 -10.50
C LEU A 221 -16.56 1.34 -10.52
N ASN A 222 -17.75 1.46 -9.95
CA ASN A 222 -18.80 0.45 -10.08
C ASN A 222 -19.81 0.97 -11.12
N GLN A 223 -19.59 0.63 -12.39
CA GLN A 223 -20.51 1.00 -13.50
C GLN A 223 -21.06 -0.25 -14.17
N ASP A 224 -22.36 -0.23 -14.48
CA ASP A 224 -23.02 -1.29 -15.24
C ASP A 224 -22.39 -1.42 -16.64
N GLY A 225 -22.08 -2.65 -17.04
CA GLY A 225 -21.43 -2.95 -18.33
C GLY A 225 -19.90 -2.79 -18.37
N VAL A 226 -19.25 -2.43 -17.25
CA VAL A 226 -17.79 -2.50 -17.07
C VAL A 226 -17.43 -3.74 -16.25
N ALA A 227 -16.28 -4.36 -16.53
CA ALA A 227 -15.79 -5.48 -15.72
C ALA A 227 -15.69 -5.04 -14.25
N LYS A 228 -16.24 -5.85 -13.33
CA LYS A 228 -16.12 -5.60 -11.89
C LYS A 228 -14.65 -5.51 -11.51
N GLN A 229 -14.32 -4.56 -10.64
CA GLN A 229 -12.97 -4.46 -10.09
C GLN A 229 -12.62 -5.72 -9.30
N ALA A 230 -11.32 -6.05 -9.30
CA ALA A 230 -10.79 -7.21 -8.63
C ALA A 230 -11.13 -7.17 -7.13
N GLY A 231 -11.68 -8.27 -6.61
CA GLY A 231 -11.90 -8.46 -5.18
C GLY A 231 -10.62 -8.85 -4.44
N TYR A 232 -10.73 -9.00 -3.12
CA TYR A 232 -9.63 -9.52 -2.31
C TYR A 232 -9.08 -10.84 -2.85
N GLY A 233 -7.74 -10.96 -2.93
CA GLY A 233 -7.04 -12.13 -3.46
C GLY A 233 -7.03 -12.26 -4.98
N GLN A 234 -7.64 -11.32 -5.71
CA GLN A 234 -7.63 -11.31 -7.17
C GLN A 234 -6.54 -10.38 -7.72
N TRP A 235 -5.96 -10.77 -8.84
CA TRP A 235 -4.98 -9.96 -9.56
C TRP A 235 -5.64 -8.76 -10.24
N GLU A 236 -5.07 -7.58 -10.03
CA GLU A 236 -5.45 -6.33 -10.69
C GLU A 236 -4.29 -5.77 -11.52
N ALA A 237 -4.60 -5.02 -12.58
CA ALA A 237 -3.58 -4.30 -13.33
C ALA A 237 -2.91 -3.27 -12.41
N TYR A 238 -1.58 -3.20 -12.45
CA TYR A 238 -0.82 -2.36 -11.55
C TYR A 238 0.25 -1.59 -12.31
N VAL A 239 0.05 -0.27 -12.37
CA VAL A 239 0.98 0.69 -12.96
C VAL A 239 1.48 1.61 -11.84
N PRO A 240 2.61 1.30 -11.20
CA PRO A 240 3.11 2.08 -10.08
C PRO A 240 3.42 3.52 -10.49
N GLY A 241 3.03 4.48 -9.66
CA GLY A 241 3.55 5.85 -9.75
C GLY A 241 4.95 5.96 -9.15
N PRO A 242 5.70 7.02 -9.49
CA PRO A 242 6.89 7.38 -8.72
C PRO A 242 6.50 7.66 -7.27
N LYS A 243 7.45 7.40 -6.36
CA LYS A 243 7.37 7.86 -4.98
C LYS A 243 7.90 9.28 -4.94
N GLU A 244 7.01 10.23 -4.64
CA GLU A 244 7.33 11.66 -4.64
C GLU A 244 8.04 12.05 -3.35
N HIS A 245 8.97 13.01 -3.45
CA HIS A 245 9.59 13.61 -2.27
C HIS A 245 8.62 14.62 -1.64
N ILE A 246 8.46 14.54 -0.33
CA ILE A 246 7.53 15.37 0.43
C ILE A 246 8.32 16.34 1.30
N ALA A 247 8.48 17.57 0.82
CA ALA A 247 9.40 18.55 1.41
C ALA A 247 9.16 18.83 2.91
N TRP A 248 7.91 18.84 3.38
CA TRP A 248 7.62 19.10 4.79
C TRP A 248 7.98 17.93 5.72
N LEU A 249 8.18 16.70 5.21
CA LEU A 249 8.70 15.58 6.01
C LEU A 249 10.14 15.79 6.42
N ASP A 250 10.91 16.59 5.68
CA ASP A 250 12.32 16.85 6.01
C ASP A 250 12.47 17.52 7.38
N ALA A 251 11.43 18.25 7.81
CA ALA A 251 11.31 18.90 9.11
C ALA A 251 10.71 18.01 10.21
N VAL A 252 10.37 16.74 9.91
CA VAL A 252 9.78 15.78 10.87
C VAL A 252 10.72 14.58 11.06
N PRO A 253 11.66 14.63 12.04
CA PRO A 253 12.71 13.61 12.20
C PRO A 253 12.18 12.18 12.35
N LYS A 254 11.11 11.99 13.12
CA LYS A 254 10.51 10.67 13.37
C LYS A 254 9.93 10.01 12.11
N ALA A 255 9.60 10.78 11.07
CA ALA A 255 9.00 10.27 9.84
C ALA A 255 10.04 9.91 8.76
N LYS A 256 11.32 10.24 8.97
CA LYS A 256 12.38 9.98 7.97
C LYS A 256 12.71 8.49 7.84
N ASP A 257 12.71 7.73 8.93
CA ASP A 257 13.14 6.33 8.92
C ASP A 257 12.16 5.40 8.17
N GLU A 258 10.89 5.80 8.01
CA GLU A 258 9.86 5.03 7.29
C GLU A 258 9.57 5.54 5.88
N SER A 259 10.27 6.57 5.43
CA SER A 259 10.14 7.08 4.06
C SER A 259 10.62 6.06 3.01
N ALA A 260 11.28 4.97 3.41
CA ALA A 260 11.60 3.81 2.58
C ALA A 260 10.52 2.72 2.55
N GLY A 261 9.50 2.79 3.42
CA GLY A 261 8.41 1.81 3.50
C GLY A 261 7.58 1.75 2.21
N ALA A 262 7.01 0.58 1.94
CA ALA A 262 6.14 0.36 0.78
C ALA A 262 4.76 0.95 1.07
N ALA A 263 4.60 2.26 0.82
CA ALA A 263 3.34 2.98 0.97
C ALA A 263 2.20 2.27 0.23
N ASP A 264 2.53 1.65 -0.91
CA ASP A 264 1.56 0.90 -1.70
C ASP A 264 1.23 -0.50 -1.19
N ALA A 265 1.74 -0.96 -0.05
CA ALA A 265 1.26 -2.18 0.61
C ALA A 265 -0.01 -1.96 1.44
N LEU A 266 -0.40 -0.71 1.68
CA LEU A 266 -1.51 -0.37 2.58
C LEU A 266 -2.89 -0.64 1.95
N PRO A 267 -3.77 -1.39 2.64
CA PRO A 267 -5.14 -1.63 2.19
C PRO A 267 -6.04 -0.39 2.42
N GLU A 268 -7.14 -0.33 1.66
CA GLU A 268 -8.14 0.74 1.77
C GLU A 268 -8.73 0.87 3.18
N GLY A 269 -9.10 2.10 3.55
CA GLY A 269 -9.86 2.38 4.78
C GLY A 269 -9.01 2.40 6.06
N GLY A 270 -7.72 2.07 5.96
CA GLY A 270 -6.80 2.16 7.09
C GLY A 270 -6.27 3.57 7.35
N LEU A 271 -5.82 3.80 8.58
CA LEU A 271 -5.01 4.92 9.02
C LEU A 271 -3.72 4.37 9.59
N TYR A 272 -2.59 4.81 9.06
CA TYR A 272 -1.29 4.24 9.43
C TYR A 272 -0.41 5.32 9.99
N LEU A 273 -0.20 5.29 11.31
CA LEU A 273 0.72 6.21 11.97
C LEU A 273 2.15 5.88 11.50
N VAL A 274 2.86 6.90 11.01
CA VAL A 274 4.24 6.77 10.55
C VAL A 274 5.18 6.77 11.75
N GLY A 275 6.14 5.87 11.73
CA GLY A 275 7.08 5.61 12.83
C GLY A 275 6.52 4.64 13.85
N SER A 276 5.47 3.89 13.49
CA SER A 276 4.74 3.00 14.39
C SER A 276 4.58 1.59 13.81
N GLY A 277 4.39 0.61 14.68
CA GLY A 277 4.40 -0.81 14.30
C GLY A 277 5.80 -1.43 14.26
N LEU A 278 5.96 -2.53 13.49
CA LEU A 278 7.20 -3.31 13.48
C LEU A 278 8.11 -2.93 12.32
N THR A 279 9.38 -2.65 12.64
CA THR A 279 10.41 -2.39 11.63
C THR A 279 11.04 -3.69 11.14
N LEU A 280 10.80 -4.04 9.88
CA LEU A 280 11.46 -5.18 9.22
C LEU A 280 12.92 -4.83 8.89
N LEU A 281 13.85 -5.72 9.26
CA LEU A 281 15.30 -5.57 9.05
C LEU A 281 15.81 -6.33 7.82
N THR A 282 15.07 -7.33 7.38
CA THR A 282 15.37 -8.14 6.19
C THR A 282 14.57 -7.66 4.98
N PRO A 283 14.98 -8.02 3.76
CA PRO A 283 14.13 -7.87 2.57
C PRO A 283 12.72 -8.48 2.74
N THR A 284 11.76 -7.95 2.00
CA THR A 284 10.36 -8.42 2.02
C THR A 284 10.19 -9.72 1.23
N ASP A 285 10.98 -9.89 0.16
CA ASP A 285 11.16 -11.13 -0.57
C ASP A 285 12.61 -11.63 -0.47
N HIS A 286 12.75 -12.95 -0.57
CA HIS A 286 14.03 -13.63 -0.64
C HIS A 286 13.94 -14.60 -1.82
N SER A 287 14.17 -14.06 -3.02
CA SER A 287 14.22 -14.82 -4.28
C SER A 287 15.59 -15.44 -4.52
#